data_AF-A0A6J6JGE3-F1
#
_entry.id   AF-A0A6J6JGE3-F1
#
_cell.length_a   1.000
_cell.length_b   1.000
_cell.length_c   1.000
_cell.angle_alpha   90.00
_cell.angle_beta   90.00
_cell.angle_gamma   90.00
#
_symmetry.space_group_name_H-M   'P 1'
#
loop_
_entity.id
_entity.type
_entity.pdbx_description
1 polymer ?
#
loop_
_entity_poly.entity_id
_entity_poly.type
_entity_poly.pdbx_seq_one_letter_code
_entity_poly.pdbx_strand_id
1 'polypeptide(L)' 'MLRIKGRGVDLGNNRGDLLATVEVAVPSHLSEKAKKALLEFDEQMPKEDPRAELNSKAGLL' A
#
# COMPACT_ATOMS: atom_id res chain seq x y z
N MET A 1 6.91 -1.04 6.19
CA MET A 1 6.97 -0.15 7.38
C MET A 1 7.99 0.93 7.11
N LEU A 2 7.58 2.21 7.11
CA LEU A 2 8.45 3.33 6.78
C LEU A 2 9.03 3.92 8.07
N ARG A 3 10.35 4.11 8.11
CA ARG A 3 11.05 4.67 9.29
C ARG A 3 11.54 6.07 9.01
N ILE A 4 11.08 7.03 9.82
CA ILE A 4 11.50 8.42 9.77
C ILE A 4 12.44 8.67 10.94
N LYS A 5 13.74 8.76 10.63
CA LYS A 5 14.79 8.89 11.64
C LYS A 5 14.65 10.19 12.43
N GLY A 6 14.82 10.12 13.75
CA GLY A 6 14.87 11.31 14.62
C GLY A 6 13.59 12.14 14.65
N ARG A 7 12.44 11.54 14.32
CA ARG A 7 11.10 12.13 14.45
C ARG A 7 10.23 11.44 15.51
N GLY A 8 10.80 10.49 16.24
CA GLY A 8 10.14 9.86 17.38
C GLY A 8 10.23 10.72 18.64
N VAL A 9 9.84 10.13 19.77
CA VAL A 9 9.77 10.79 21.07
C VAL A 9 11.14 11.32 21.51
N ASP A 10 11.15 12.53 22.07
CA ASP A 10 12.34 13.15 22.63
C ASP A 10 12.64 12.59 24.03
N LEU A 11 13.81 11.98 24.20
CA LEU A 11 14.28 11.41 25.47
C LEU A 11 15.46 12.24 26.03
N GLY A 12 15.59 13.51 25.62
CA GLY A 12 16.64 14.42 26.07
C GLY A 12 17.93 14.26 25.27
N ASN A 13 18.76 13.26 25.61
CA ASN A 13 20.05 13.03 24.94
C ASN A 13 19.94 12.25 23.63
N ASN A 14 18.82 11.55 23.43
CA ASN A 14 18.53 10.81 22.21
C ASN A 14 17.09 11.07 21.78
N ARG A 15 16.84 11.11 20.47
CA ARG A 15 15.50 11.15 19.91
C ARG A 15 15.21 9.83 19.20
N GLY A 16 14.04 9.25 19.47
CA GLY A 16 13.60 8.02 18.82
C GLY A 16 13.28 8.20 17.32
N ASP A 17 12.92 7.10 16.67
CA ASP A 17 12.46 7.10 15.28
C ASP A 17 10.92 7.03 15.23
N LEU A 18 10.33 7.70 14.25
CA LEU A 18 8.90 7.59 13.97
C LEU A 18 8.67 6.46 12.96
N LEU A 19 7.71 5.61 13.28
CA LEU A 19 7.30 4.49 12.44
C LEU A 19 5.98 4.86 11.76
N ALA A 20 6.00 4.96 10.44
CA ALA A 20 4.84 5.25 9.62
C ALA A 20 4.33 3.95 8.96
N THR A 21 3.05 3.68 9.19
CA THR A 21 2.30 2.62 8.53
C THR A 21 1.65 3.20 7.28
N VAL A 22 1.71 2.46 6.17
CA VAL A 22 1.06 2.85 4.92
C VAL A 22 -0.35 2.28 4.94
N GLU A 23 -1.33 3.17 4.85
CA GLU A 23 -2.73 2.81 4.64
C GLU A 23 -3.12 3.17 3.21
N VAL A 24 -3.74 2.23 2.50
CA VAL A 24 -4.22 2.46 1.13
C VAL A 24 -5.71 2.76 1.18
N ALA A 25 -6.08 4.03 1.03
CA ALA A 25 -7.46 4.45 0.93
C ALA A 25 -7.94 4.38 -0.53
N VAL A 26 -8.97 3.59 -0.80
CA VAL A 26 -9.56 3.45 -2.14
C VAL A 26 -10.87 4.24 -2.18
N PRO A 27 -11.02 5.23 -3.08
CA PRO A 27 -12.27 5.99 -3.21
C PRO A 27 -13.38 5.11 -3.81
N SER A 28 -14.62 5.32 -3.35
CA SER A 28 -15.79 4.56 -3.82
C SER A 28 -16.28 4.98 -5.20
N HIS A 29 -16.02 6.22 -5.60
CA HIS A 29 -16.46 6.79 -6.87
C HIS A 29 -15.27 7.33 -7.65
N LEU A 30 -15.21 6.99 -8.93
CA LEU A 30 -14.18 7.44 -9.85
C LEU A 30 -14.84 8.23 -10.98
N SER A 31 -14.20 9.32 -11.40
CA SER A 31 -14.56 9.99 -12.64
C SER A 31 -14.14 9.15 -13.84
N GLU A 32 -14.76 9.35 -14.99
CA GLU A 32 -14.43 8.61 -16.22
C GLU A 32 -12.94 8.71 -16.59
N LYS A 33 -12.33 9.88 -16.41
CA LYS A 33 -10.89 10.09 -16.66
C LYS A 33 -10.03 9.24 -15.71
N ALA A 34 -10.36 9.21 -14.42
CA ALA A 34 -9.61 8.44 -13.43
C ALA A 34 -9.72 6.94 -13.71
N LYS A 35 -10.92 6.47 -14.07
CA LYS A 35 -11.15 5.08 -14.45
C LYS A 35 -10.32 4.66 -15.66
N LYS A 36 -10.25 5.53 -16.68
CA LYS A 36 -9.46 5.26 -17.89
C LYS A 36 -7.97 5.12 -17.59
N ALA A 37 -7.42 6.01 -16.77
CA ALA A 37 -6.02 5.94 -16.35
C ALA A 37 -5.70 4.67 -15.54
N LEU A 38 -6.64 4.18 -14.72
CA LEU A 38 -6.45 2.93 -13.98
C LEU A 38 -6.44 1.70 -14.89
N LEU A 39 -7.24 1.69 -15.95
CA LEU A 39 -7.22 0.60 -16.94
C LEU A 39 -5.89 0.56 -17.71
N GLU A 40 -5.40 1.72 -18.15
CA GLU A 40 -4.09 1.81 -18.82
C GLU A 40 -2.94 1.38 -17.89
N PHE A 41 -3.04 1.67 -16.60
CA PHE A 41 -2.08 1.20 -15.60
C PHE A 41 -2.13 -0.32 -15.40
N ASP A 42 -3.33 -0.91 -15.34
CA ASP A 42 -3.54 -2.35 -15.19
C ASP A 42 -2.97 -3.14 -16.38
N GLU A 43 -3.13 -2.63 -17.61
CA GLU A 43 -2.57 -3.25 -18.82
C GLU A 43 -1.04 -3.35 -18.81
N GLN A 44 -0.36 -2.43 -18.12
CA GLN A 44 1.10 -2.41 -18.01
C GLN A 44 1.62 -3.16 -16.78
N MET A 45 0.73 -3.57 -15.87
CA MET A 45 1.14 -4.25 -14.65
C MET A 45 1.61 -5.69 -14.94
N PRO A 46 2.60 -6.20 -14.19
CA PRO A 46 2.94 -7.61 -14.20
C PRO A 46 1.75 -8.48 -13.80
N LYS A 47 1.68 -9.72 -14.29
CA LYS A 47 0.64 -10.70 -13.94
C LYS A 47 0.79 -11.30 -12.53
N GLU A 48 1.23 -10.52 -11.56
CA GLU A 48 1.25 -10.94 -10.17
C GLU A 48 -0.17 -10.84 -9.60
N ASP A 49 -0.67 -11.94 -9.03
CA ASP A 49 -1.99 -11.95 -8.38
C ASP A 49 -1.84 -11.56 -6.90
N PRO A 50 -2.34 -10.39 -6.47
CA PRO A 50 -2.28 -9.97 -5.07
C PRO A 50 -3.04 -10.90 -4.12
N ARG A 51 -3.92 -11.77 -4.64
CA ARG A 51 -4.73 -12.72 -3.85
C ARG A 51 -4.24 -14.16 -3.94
N ALA A 52 -3.08 -14.42 -4.56
CA ALA A 52 -2.56 -15.77 -4.75
C ALA A 52 -2.57 -16.59 -3.45
N GLU A 53 -2.06 -16.03 -2.35
CA GLU A 53 -2.04 -16.71 -1.05
C GLU A 53 -3.43 -16.98 -0.46
N LEU A 54 -4.41 -16.10 -0.72
CA LEU A 54 -5.78 -16.29 -0.26
C LEU A 54 -6.45 -17.41 -1.04
N ASN A 55 -6.19 -17.51 -2.34
CA ASN A 55 -6.68 -18.58 -3.20
C ASN A 55 -6.11 -19.95 -2.80
N SER A 56 -4.81 -20.02 -2.48
CA SER A 56 -4.19 -21.24 -1.95
C SER A 56 -4.77 -21.68 -0.61
N LYS A 57 -5.04 -20.73 0.31
CA LYS A 57 -5.68 -21.02 1.60
C LYS A 57 -7.15 -21.45 1.46
N ALA A 58 -7.84 -21.00 0.42
CA ALA A 58 -9.23 -21.35 0.14
C ALA A 58 -9.39 -22.72 -0.55
N GLY A 59 -8.30 -23.38 -0.97
CA GLY A 59 -8.34 -24.67 -1.67
C GLY A 59 -8.90 -24.58 -3.10
N LEU A 60 -8.89 -23.38 -3.69
CA LEU A 60 -9.37 -23.11 -5.06
C LEU A 60 -8.28 -23.33 -6.12
N LEU A 61 -7.08 -23.74 -5.71
CA LEU A 61 -5.90 -24.12 -6.50
C LEU A 61 -5.21 -25.28 -5.79
#